data_AF-A0A661WSU4-F1
#
_entry.id   AF-A0A661WSU4-F1
#
_cell.length_a   1.000
_cell.length_b   1.000
_cell.length_c   1.000
_cell.angle_alpha   90.00
_cell.angle_beta   90.00
_cell.angle_gamma   90.00
#
_symmetry.space_group_name_H-M   'P 1'
#
loop_
_entity.id
_entity.type
_entity.pdbx_description
1 polymer ?
#
loop_
_entity_poly.entity_id
_entity_poly.type
_entity_poly.pdbx_seq_one_letter_code
_entity_poly.pdbx_strand_id
1 'polypeptide(L)'
;NSIFPNKTNVEFAQILNTKTVKMRVWERGAGITLACGTGACGTVVAGILSGKLENETTVILDGGELNISWNGEETPVFMTGPAEEVFSGTVKI
;
A
#
# COMPACT_ATOMS: atom_id res chain seq x y z
N ASN A 1 -10.96 -14.66 16.51
CA ASN A 1 -10.19 -13.41 16.59
C ASN A 1 -11.18 -12.25 16.51
N SER A 2 -11.49 -11.59 17.63
CA SER A 2 -12.60 -10.61 17.71
C SER A 2 -12.26 -9.25 17.10
N ILE A 3 -10.98 -8.91 16.99
CA ILE A 3 -10.52 -7.58 16.52
C ILE A 3 -10.60 -7.48 14.98
N PHE A 4 -10.34 -8.58 14.27
CA PHE A 4 -10.45 -8.67 12.82
C PHE A 4 -11.30 -9.89 12.41
N PRO A 5 -12.64 -9.83 12.54
CA PRO A 5 -13.52 -10.98 12.25
C PRO A 5 -13.43 -11.44 10.80
N ASN A 6 -13.18 -10.52 9.87
CA ASN A 6 -12.98 -10.79 8.44
C ASN A 6 -11.51 -10.87 8.04
N LYS A 7 -10.61 -11.14 9.00
CA LYS A 7 -9.15 -11.04 8.87
C LYS A 7 -8.71 -9.63 8.44
N THR A 8 -7.42 -9.42 8.20
CA THR A 8 -6.86 -8.14 7.74
C THR A 8 -5.62 -8.39 6.89
N ASN A 9 -5.27 -7.39 6.08
CA ASN A 9 -3.89 -7.24 5.59
C ASN A 9 -3.02 -6.69 6.73
N VAL A 10 -1.72 -7.00 6.69
CA VAL A 10 -0.75 -6.47 7.65
C VAL A 10 0.46 -5.94 6.88
N GLU A 11 0.67 -4.64 6.97
CA GLU A 11 1.81 -3.94 6.39
C GLU A 11 2.89 -3.71 7.45
N PHE A 12 4.10 -4.18 7.17
CA PHE A 12 5.28 -3.94 7.98
C PHE A 12 6.07 -2.79 7.36
N ALA A 13 6.04 -1.62 8.00
CA ALA A 13 6.59 -0.38 7.48
C ALA A 13 7.89 0.04 8.20
N GLN A 14 8.91 0.36 7.41
CA GLN A 14 10.17 0.98 7.83
C GLN A 14 10.20 2.41 7.27
N ILE A 15 10.06 3.40 8.14
CA ILE A 15 10.23 4.81 7.77
C ILE A 15 11.70 5.06 7.49
N LEU A 16 12.04 5.44 6.25
CA LEU A 16 13.41 5.79 5.86
C LEU A 16 13.66 7.29 6.05
N ASN A 17 12.66 8.11 5.72
CA ASN A 17 12.58 9.54 6.00
C ASN A 17 11.10 9.99 5.94
N THR A 18 10.82 11.29 6.11
CA THR A 18 9.45 11.82 6.15
C THR A 18 8.67 11.70 4.83
N LYS A 19 9.34 11.43 3.72
CA LYS A 19 8.75 11.27 2.37
C LYS A 19 9.03 9.90 1.75
N THR A 20 9.61 8.96 2.50
CA THR A 20 9.93 7.63 1.97
C THR A 20 9.75 6.56 3.03
N VAL A 21 8.95 5.55 2.71
CA VAL A 21 8.72 4.37 3.53
C VAL A 21 9.00 3.12 2.70
N LYS A 22 9.73 2.17 3.28
CA LYS A 22 9.83 0.81 2.74
C LYS A 22 8.82 -0.08 3.45
N MET A 23 8.07 -0.90 2.73
CA MET A 23 7.14 -1.82 3.36
C MET A 23 7.11 -3.21 2.74
N ARG A 24 6.68 -4.19 3.52
CA ARG A 24 6.28 -5.53 3.07
C ARG A 24 4.90 -5.86 3.59
N VAL A 25 4.16 -6.69 2.87
CA VAL A 25 2.76 -6.99 3.18
C VAL A 25 2.54 -8.49 3.42
N TRP A 26 1.68 -8.80 4.38
CA TRP A 26 0.98 -10.07 4.47
C TRP A 26 -0.48 -9.85 4.09
N GLU A 27 -0.85 -10.23 2.87
CA GLU A 27 -2.20 -10.05 2.35
C GLU A 27 -3.14 -11.16 2.78
N ARG A 28 -4.37 -10.77 3.13
CA ARG A 28 -5.45 -11.67 3.50
C ARG A 28 -5.74 -12.64 2.36
N GLY A 29 -5.40 -13.91 2.57
CA GLY A 29 -5.69 -14.99 1.63
C GLY A 29 -4.69 -15.13 0.48
N ALA A 30 -3.69 -14.25 0.38
CA ALA A 30 -2.63 -14.30 -0.63
C ALA A 30 -1.22 -14.45 -0.03
N GLY A 31 -1.01 -14.10 1.24
CA GLY A 31 0.30 -14.18 1.90
C GLY A 31 1.22 -13.04 1.47
N ILE A 32 2.52 -13.32 1.29
CA ILE A 32 3.49 -12.30 0.87
C ILE A 32 3.38 -12.09 -0.64
N THR A 33 2.93 -10.91 -1.06
CA THR A 33 2.89 -10.48 -2.47
C THR A 33 4.02 -9.50 -2.77
N LEU A 34 4.35 -9.31 -4.06
CA LEU A 34 5.38 -8.35 -4.48
C LEU A 34 4.95 -6.90 -4.24
N ALA A 35 3.65 -6.62 -4.39
CA ALA A 35 3.08 -5.30 -4.18
C ALA A 35 1.61 -5.39 -3.78
N CYS A 36 1.16 -4.47 -2.93
CA CYS A 36 -0.24 -4.27 -2.58
C CYS A 36 -0.56 -2.78 -2.59
N GLY A 37 -1.30 -2.30 -3.59
CA GLY A 37 -1.61 -0.88 -3.75
C GLY A 37 -2.45 -0.32 -2.61
N THR A 38 -3.50 -1.04 -2.18
CA THR A 38 -4.34 -0.62 -1.05
C THR A 38 -3.58 -0.60 0.27
N GLY A 39 -2.67 -1.57 0.49
CA GLY A 39 -1.76 -1.58 1.64
C GLY A 39 -0.78 -0.40 1.63
N ALA A 40 -0.29 0.01 0.46
CA ALA A 40 0.58 1.18 0.32
C ALA A 40 -0.16 2.47 0.73
N CYS A 41 -1.39 2.65 0.24
CA CYS A 41 -2.26 3.75 0.66
C CYS A 41 -2.49 3.76 2.17
N GLY A 42 -2.86 2.61 2.75
CA GLY A 42 -3.10 2.48 4.19
C GLY A 42 -1.86 2.80 5.02
N THR A 43 -0.68 2.38 4.57
CA THR A 43 0.61 2.64 5.23
C THR A 43 0.92 4.14 5.27
N VAL A 44 0.71 4.86 4.17
CA VAL A 44 0.96 6.30 4.12
C VAL A 44 -0.04 7.08 4.95
N VAL A 45 -1.34 6.72 4.88
CA VAL A 45 -2.37 7.31 5.76
C VAL A 45 -2.02 7.11 7.24
N ALA A 46 -1.65 5.89 7.65
CA ALA A 46 -1.25 5.61 9.02
C ALA A 46 0.03 6.36 9.44
N GLY A 47 0.99 6.53 8.52
CA GLY A 47 2.20 7.31 8.76
C GLY A 47 1.91 8.81 8.93
N ILE A 48 1.02 9.38 8.13
CA ILE A 48 0.58 10.78 8.24
C ILE A 48 -0.17 10.99 9.56
N LEU A 49 -1.14 10.14 9.88
CA LEU A 49 -1.91 10.22 11.14
C LEU A 49 -1.03 10.05 12.38
N SER A 50 0.10 9.35 12.27
CA SER A 50 1.08 9.19 13.36
C SER A 50 2.20 10.24 13.36
N GLY A 51 2.16 11.24 12.46
CA GLY A 51 3.15 12.31 12.38
C GLY A 51 4.53 11.85 11.89
N LYS A 52 4.61 10.70 11.21
CA LYS A 52 5.86 10.10 10.72
C LYS A 52 6.13 10.32 9.24
N LEU A 53 5.09 10.61 8.46
CA LEU A 53 5.15 10.85 7.03
C LEU A 53 4.45 12.16 6.65
N GLU A 54 4.91 12.76 5.56
CA GLU A 54 4.29 13.91 4.92
C GLU A 54 3.19 13.49 3.94
N ASN A 55 2.39 14.47 3.51
CA ASN A 55 1.22 14.30 2.64
C ASN A 55 1.54 13.72 1.25
N GLU A 56 2.80 13.73 0.82
CA GLU A 56 3.28 13.07 -0.38
C GLU A 56 4.47 12.18 -0.01
N THR A 57 4.33 10.87 -0.23
CA THR A 57 5.29 9.87 0.19
C THR A 57 5.48 8.80 -0.88
N THR A 58 6.75 8.46 -1.15
CA THR A 58 7.14 7.29 -1.92
C THR A 58 7.13 6.04 -1.04
N VAL A 59 6.44 5.00 -1.51
CA VAL A 59 6.38 3.67 -0.89
C VAL A 59 7.22 2.71 -1.72
N ILE A 60 8.27 2.15 -1.12
CA ILE A 60 9.12 1.13 -1.71
C ILE A 60 8.57 -0.24 -1.32
N LEU A 61 8.15 -1.03 -2.31
CA LEU A 61 7.70 -2.42 -2.18
C LEU A 61 8.70 -3.38 -2.85
N ASP A 62 8.54 -4.69 -2.64
CA ASP A 62 9.39 -5.70 -3.27
C ASP A 62 9.23 -5.70 -4.82
N GLY A 63 8.05 -5.31 -5.32
CA GLY A 63 7.71 -5.26 -6.75
C GLY A 63 7.91 -3.91 -7.44
N GLY A 64 8.38 -2.88 -6.72
CA GLY A 64 8.58 -1.54 -7.28
C GLY A 64 8.14 -0.42 -6.34
N GLU A 65 8.04 0.79 -6.88
CA GLU A 65 7.68 2.00 -6.12
C GLU A 65 6.29 2.50 -6.48
N LEU A 66 5.59 3.03 -5.47
CA LEU A 66 4.33 3.75 -5.62
C LEU A 66 4.47 5.13 -4.98
N ASN A 67 3.90 6.16 -5.60
CA ASN A 67 3.77 7.47 -4.99
C ASN A 67 2.34 7.64 -4.47
N ILE A 68 2.23 7.94 -3.18
CA ILE A 68 0.95 8.15 -2.51
C ILE A 68 0.85 9.62 -2.09
N SER A 69 -0.29 10.24 -2.38
CA SER A 69 -0.61 11.58 -1.90
C SER A 69 -1.94 11.58 -1.15
N TRP A 70 -1.96 12.20 0.04
CA TRP A 70 -3.16 12.37 0.84
C TRP A 70 -3.08 13.64 1.67
N ASN A 71 -4.07 14.54 1.50
CA ASN A 71 -4.11 15.85 2.15
C ASN A 71 -4.94 15.87 3.44
N GLY A 72 -5.16 14.70 4.06
CA GLY A 72 -5.86 14.56 5.33
C GLY A 72 -7.33 14.17 5.19
N GLU A 73 -8.04 14.18 6.32
CA GLU A 73 -9.44 13.80 6.41
C GLU A 73 -10.31 14.56 5.40
N GLU A 74 -11.38 13.93 4.94
CA GLU A 74 -12.29 14.46 3.91
C GLU A 74 -11.68 14.60 2.50
N THR A 75 -10.41 14.25 2.30
CA THR A 75 -9.76 14.21 0.98
C THR A 75 -9.50 12.78 0.51
N PRO A 76 -9.58 12.51 -0.82
CA PRO A 76 -9.23 11.21 -1.37
C PRO A 76 -7.73 10.94 -1.26
N VAL A 77 -7.38 9.65 -1.13
CA VAL A 77 -6.00 9.18 -1.26
C VAL A 77 -5.72 8.91 -2.75
N PHE A 78 -4.67 9.52 -3.29
CA PHE A 78 -4.20 9.26 -4.64
C PHE A 78 -3.00 8.31 -4.62
N MET A 79 -2.97 7.38 -5.57
CA MET A 79 -1.89 6.43 -5.77
C MET A 79 -1.45 6.46 -7.23
N THR A 80 -0.14 6.65 -7.45
CA THR A 80 0.48 6.66 -8.78
C THR A 80 1.51 5.54 -8.87
N GLY A 81 1.43 4.74 -9.94
CA GLY A 81 2.35 3.67 -10.25
C GLY A 81 2.16 3.16 -11.68
N PRO A 82 3.11 2.37 -12.20
CA PRO A 82 3.01 1.79 -13.53
C PRO A 82 1.99 0.64 -13.59
N ALA A 83 1.50 0.35 -14.79
CA ALA A 83 0.74 -0.85 -15.12
C ALA A 83 1.13 -1.30 -16.53
N GLU A 84 1.27 -2.62 -16.74
CA GLU A 84 1.70 -3.20 -18.02
C GLU A 84 0.83 -4.41 -18.36
N GLU A 85 0.39 -4.49 -19.62
CA GLU A 85 -0.32 -5.66 -20.14
C GLU A 85 0.69 -6.77 -20.46
N VAL A 86 0.50 -7.96 -19.88
CA VAL A 86 1.38 -9.11 -20.13
C VAL A 86 0.89 -9.94 -21.32
N PHE A 87 -0.40 -10.26 -21.37
CA PHE A 87 -1.02 -11.05 -22.44
C PHE A 87 -2.55 -10.92 -22.42
N SER A 88 -3.21 -11.38 -23.49
CA SER A 88 -4.67 -11.54 -23.59
C SER A 88 -5.06 -12.99 -23.92
N GLY A 89 -6.25 -13.43 -23.49
CA GLY A 89 -6.70 -14.82 -23.71
C GLY A 89 -8.17 -15.10 -23.37
N THR A 90 -8.63 -16.32 -23.65
CA THR A 90 -10.01 -16.80 -23.43
C THR A 90 -10.01 -18.09 -22.60
N VAL A 91 -10.91 -18.19 -21.61
CA VAL A 91 -11.07 -19.37 -20.75
C VAL A 91 -12.54 -19.81 -20.69
N LYS A 92 -12.80 -21.11 -20.58
CA LYS A 92 -14.14 -21.63 -20.23
C LYS A 92 -14.21 -21.74 -18.70
N ILE A 93 -15.19 -21.07 -18.12
CA ILE A 93 -15.50 -21.12 -16.68
C ILE A 93 -16.38 -22.34 -16.41
#